data_AF-A0A7V2QWI7-F1
#
_entry.id   AF-A0A7V2QWI7-F1
#
_cell.length_a   1.000
_cell.length_b   1.000
_cell.length_c   1.000
_cell.angle_alpha   90.00
_cell.angle_beta   90.00
_cell.angle_gamma   90.00
#
_symmetry.space_group_name_H-M   'P 1'
#
loop_
_entity.id
_entity.type
_entity.pdbx_description
1 polymer ?
#
loop_
_entity_poly.entity_id
_entity_poly.type
_entity_poly.pdbx_seq_one_letter_code
_entity_poly.pdbx_strand_id
1 'polypeptide(L)'
;MGHEFIARFKGRYTSGMEYLGEDLVECLTYLRFPQAHWKVIRTTNLLERTFGEGKRQTKVIPCFPTESAGLRLLYATLIPAFRSWKGVRIPLDIWFEIELLRREAFDEPGQKVEKELVAV
;
A
#
# COMPACT_ATOMS: atom_id res chain seq x y z
N MET A 1 -19.54 -8.95 -8.24
CA MET A 1 -19.25 -7.55 -8.60
C MET A 1 -17.97 -7.40 -9.45
N GLY A 2 -16.78 -7.84 -8.99
CA GLY A 2 -15.53 -7.69 -9.78
C GLY A 2 -15.55 -8.40 -11.14
N HIS A 3 -15.94 -9.68 -11.17
CA HIS A 3 -16.04 -10.44 -12.43
C HIS A 3 -17.10 -9.89 -13.40
N GLU A 4 -18.18 -9.29 -12.90
CA GLU A 4 -19.22 -8.66 -13.72
C GLU A 4 -18.69 -7.40 -14.42
N PHE A 5 -17.89 -6.61 -13.71
CA PHE A 5 -17.20 -5.46 -14.28
C PHE A 5 -16.24 -5.89 -15.40
N ILE A 6 -15.45 -6.94 -15.16
CA ILE A 6 -14.53 -7.50 -16.16
C ILE A 6 -15.31 -7.96 -17.40
N ALA A 7 -16.39 -8.72 -17.22
CA ALA A 7 -17.23 -9.20 -18.31
C ALA A 7 -17.80 -8.04 -19.15
N ARG A 8 -18.22 -6.96 -18.49
CA ARG A 8 -18.77 -5.76 -19.15
C ARG A 8 -17.76 -5.02 -20.01
N PHE A 9 -16.50 -4.92 -19.57
CA PHE A 9 -15.48 -4.10 -20.24
C PHE A 9 -14.48 -4.90 -21.08
N LYS A 10 -14.53 -6.24 -21.05
CA LYS A 10 -13.62 -7.12 -21.79
C LYS A 10 -13.51 -6.80 -23.28
N GLY A 11 -14.62 -6.41 -23.92
CA GLY A 11 -14.63 -6.07 -25.36
C GLY A 11 -13.95 -4.75 -25.73
N ARG A 12 -13.78 -3.83 -24.77
CA ARG A 12 -13.14 -2.52 -25.02
C ARG A 12 -11.69 -2.48 -24.55
N TYR A 13 -11.36 -3.18 -23.47
CA TYR A 13 -10.04 -3.18 -22.84
C TYR A 13 -9.55 -4.61 -22.59
N THR A 14 -9.28 -5.36 -23.65
CA THR A 14 -9.02 -6.81 -23.57
C THR A 14 -7.86 -7.15 -22.63
N SER A 15 -6.67 -6.62 -22.88
CA SER A 15 -5.48 -6.93 -22.07
C SER A 15 -5.59 -6.46 -20.61
N GLY A 16 -6.19 -5.28 -20.40
CA GLY A 16 -6.39 -4.74 -19.05
C GLY A 16 -7.37 -5.56 -18.21
N MET A 17 -8.42 -6.09 -18.84
CA MET A 17 -9.43 -6.91 -18.17
C MET A 17 -8.97 -8.36 -17.96
N GLU A 18 -8.08 -8.87 -18.81
CA GLU A 18 -7.38 -10.14 -18.58
C GLU A 18 -6.47 -10.04 -17.36
N TYR A 19 -5.59 -9.04 -17.32
CA TYR A 19 -4.69 -8.80 -16.18
C TYR A 19 -5.46 -8.56 -14.87
N LEU A 20 -6.52 -7.74 -14.91
CA LEU A 20 -7.37 -7.53 -13.74
C LEU A 20 -8.09 -8.80 -13.29
N GLY A 21 -8.38 -9.72 -14.20
CA GLY A 21 -9.01 -11.00 -13.88
C GLY A 21 -8.07 -11.97 -13.17
N GLU A 22 -6.80 -11.98 -13.55
CA GLU A 22 -5.75 -12.78 -12.90
C GLU A 22 -5.49 -12.29 -11.47
N ASP A 23 -5.34 -10.97 -11.29
CA ASP A 23 -4.95 -10.36 -10.00
C ASP A 23 -6.16 -9.84 -9.18
N LEU A 24 -7.39 -10.26 -9.50
CA LEU A 24 -8.59 -9.68 -8.89
C LEU A 24 -8.63 -9.90 -7.37
N VAL A 25 -8.22 -11.08 -6.92
CA VAL A 25 -8.28 -11.48 -5.50
C VAL A 25 -7.28 -10.66 -4.68
N GLU A 26 -6.09 -10.49 -5.21
CA GLU A 26 -4.99 -9.69 -4.68
C GLU A 26 -5.43 -8.22 -4.59
N CYS A 27 -6.03 -7.70 -5.66
CA CYS A 27 -6.56 -6.34 -5.69
C CYS A 27 -7.68 -6.09 -4.66
N LEU A 28 -8.43 -7.11 -4.27
CA LEU A 28 -9.51 -7.01 -3.27
C LEU A 28 -9.05 -7.34 -1.85
N THR A 29 -7.80 -7.77 -1.66
CA THR A 29 -7.28 -8.17 -0.35
C THR A 29 -7.36 -7.04 0.69
N TYR A 30 -7.30 -5.77 0.26
CA TYR A 30 -7.42 -4.63 1.17
C TYR A 30 -8.78 -4.58 1.91
N LEU A 31 -9.82 -5.22 1.39
CA LEU A 31 -11.15 -5.27 2.02
C LEU A 31 -11.16 -6.11 3.30
N ARG A 32 -10.16 -6.99 3.50
CA ARG A 32 -9.99 -7.73 4.75
C ARG A 32 -9.54 -6.83 5.91
N PHE A 33 -8.92 -5.70 5.62
CA PHE A 33 -8.44 -4.76 6.63
C PHE A 33 -9.59 -3.93 7.23
N PRO A 34 -9.39 -3.30 8.39
CA PRO A 34 -10.40 -2.43 8.99
C PRO A 34 -10.84 -1.31 8.04
N GLN A 35 -12.14 -1.02 8.00
CA GLN A 35 -12.73 -0.05 7.06
C GLN A 35 -12.10 1.35 7.16
N ALA A 36 -11.68 1.74 8.36
CA ALA A 36 -10.98 3.00 8.62
C ALA A 36 -9.69 3.15 7.78
N HIS A 37 -9.07 2.03 7.37
CA HIS A 37 -7.79 2.02 6.65
C HIS A 37 -7.96 1.88 5.13
N TRP A 38 -9.13 1.47 4.64
CA TRP A 38 -9.37 1.23 3.21
C TRP A 38 -8.97 2.40 2.32
N LYS A 39 -9.27 3.64 2.74
CA LYS A 39 -8.91 4.83 1.95
C LYS A 39 -7.41 4.97 1.75
N VAL A 40 -6.61 4.65 2.77
CA VAL A 40 -5.16 4.76 2.69
C VAL A 40 -4.60 3.63 1.84
N ILE A 41 -5.05 2.39 2.08
CA ILE A 41 -4.54 1.19 1.39
C ILE A 41 -4.90 1.21 -0.10
N ARG A 42 -6.13 1.59 -0.46
CA ARG A 42 -6.61 1.55 -1.86
C ARG A 42 -5.98 2.60 -2.78
N THR A 43 -5.31 3.62 -2.23
CA THR A 43 -4.82 4.75 -3.02
C THR A 43 -3.31 4.70 -3.18
N THR A 44 -2.84 4.87 -4.40
CA THR A 44 -1.42 4.96 -4.77
C THR A 44 -0.88 6.39 -4.68
N ASN A 45 -1.67 7.35 -4.19
CA ASN A 45 -1.32 8.79 -4.14
C ASN A 45 0.05 9.06 -3.51
N LEU A 46 0.39 8.36 -2.42
CA LEU A 46 1.67 8.51 -1.73
C LEU A 46 2.84 8.06 -2.62
N LEU A 47 2.69 6.89 -3.24
CA LEU A 47 3.68 6.29 -4.13
C LEU A 47 3.85 7.13 -5.41
N GLU A 48 2.75 7.54 -6.03
CA GLU A 48 2.74 8.41 -7.21
C GLU A 48 3.39 9.77 -6.93
N ARG A 49 3.08 10.40 -5.78
CA ARG A 49 3.72 11.66 -5.39
C ARG A 49 5.23 11.48 -5.23
N THR A 50 5.64 10.40 -4.56
CA THR A 50 7.05 10.12 -4.29
C THR A 50 7.83 9.85 -5.59
N PHE A 51 7.28 9.05 -6.49
CA PHE A 51 7.88 8.83 -7.82
C PHE A 51 7.87 10.08 -8.69
N GLY A 52 6.82 10.90 -8.59
CA GLY A 52 6.72 12.19 -9.27
C GLY A 52 7.86 13.13 -8.85
N GLU A 53 8.13 13.24 -7.56
CA GLU A 53 9.23 14.06 -7.05
C GLU A 53 10.61 13.50 -7.45
N GLY A 54 10.79 12.18 -7.40
CA GLY A 54 12.01 11.54 -7.93
C GLY A 54 12.25 11.88 -9.41
N LYS A 55 11.24 11.70 -10.26
CA LYS A 55 11.31 12.03 -11.69
C LYS A 55 11.54 13.51 -11.96
N ARG A 56 10.97 14.42 -11.15
CA ARG A 56 11.18 15.87 -11.27
C ARG A 56 12.64 16.25 -11.01
N GLN A 57 13.24 15.68 -9.96
CA GLN A 57 14.63 15.97 -9.61
C GLN A 57 15.62 15.37 -10.63
N THR A 58 15.38 14.15 -11.10
CA THR A 58 16.25 13.53 -12.13
C THR A 58 16.10 14.21 -13.48
N LYS A 59 14.94 14.80 -13.81
CA LYS A 59 14.75 15.55 -15.06
C LYS A 59 15.69 16.75 -15.19
N VAL A 60 16.08 17.37 -14.08
CA VAL A 60 16.98 18.55 -14.07
C VAL A 60 18.44 18.15 -14.33
N ILE A 61 18.82 16.91 -13.98
CA ILE A 61 20.20 16.43 -14.06
C ILE A 61 20.32 15.49 -15.27
N PRO A 62 20.90 15.94 -16.39
CA PRO A 62 20.92 15.16 -17.62
C PRO A 62 21.80 13.90 -17.55
N CYS A 63 22.83 13.90 -16.70
CA CYS A 63 23.71 12.75 -16.51
C CYS A 63 24.29 12.77 -15.08
N PHE A 64 24.25 11.63 -14.40
CA PHE A 64 24.87 11.47 -13.09
C PHE A 64 26.31 10.98 -13.23
N PRO A 65 27.27 11.52 -12.47
CA PRO A 65 28.67 11.11 -12.55
C PRO A 65 28.91 9.67 -12.06
N THR A 66 28.06 9.16 -11.17
CA THR A 66 28.07 7.76 -10.69
C THR A 66 26.64 7.31 -10.36
N GLU A 67 26.40 6.01 -10.36
CA GLU A 67 25.12 5.43 -9.90
C GLU A 67 24.80 5.85 -8.46
N SER A 68 25.80 5.81 -7.57
CA SER A 68 25.64 6.21 -6.17
C SER A 68 25.22 7.67 -6.00
N ALA A 69 25.60 8.57 -6.92
CA ALA A 69 25.15 9.96 -6.89
C ALA A 69 23.66 10.08 -7.21
N GLY A 70 23.17 9.33 -8.20
CA GLY A 70 21.75 9.24 -8.53
C GLY A 70 20.92 8.65 -7.38
N LEU A 71 21.41 7.56 -6.78
CA LEU A 71 20.77 6.95 -5.60
C LEU A 71 20.72 7.92 -4.42
N ARG A 72 21.82 8.62 -4.12
CA ARG A 72 21.85 9.62 -3.04
C ARG A 72 20.80 10.71 -3.23
N LEU A 73 20.63 11.20 -4.46
CA LEU A 73 19.59 12.19 -4.77
C LEU A 73 18.19 11.62 -4.55
N LEU A 74 17.92 10.40 -5.03
CA LEU A 74 16.63 9.75 -4.79
C LEU A 74 16.36 9.57 -3.29
N TYR A 75 17.34 9.10 -2.51
CA TYR A 75 17.18 9.01 -1.05
C TYR A 75 16.93 10.38 -0.40
N ALA A 76 17.58 11.43 -0.88
CA ALA A 76 17.37 12.79 -0.38
C ALA A 76 15.94 13.29 -0.63
N THR A 77 15.24 12.84 -1.68
CA THR A 77 13.82 13.16 -1.91
C THR A 77 12.87 12.30 -1.09
N LEU A 78 13.24 11.03 -0.88
CA LEU A 78 12.46 10.08 -0.10
C LEU A 78 12.40 10.46 1.38
N ILE A 79 13.53 10.87 1.99
CA ILE A 79 13.60 11.14 3.44
C ILE A 79 12.57 12.18 3.90
N PRO A 80 12.44 13.37 3.26
CA PRO A 80 11.40 14.34 3.62
C PRO A 80 9.98 13.80 3.41
N ALA A 81 9.74 13.05 2.34
CA ALA A 81 8.44 12.45 2.07
C ALA A 81 8.01 11.51 3.21
N PHE A 82 8.92 10.61 3.62
CA PHE A 82 8.70 9.72 4.76
C PHE A 82 8.50 10.47 6.08
N ARG A 83 9.30 11.52 6.35
CA ARG A 83 9.14 12.34 7.57
C ARG A 83 7.81 13.08 7.63
N SER A 84 7.30 13.52 6.48
CA SER A 84 6.01 14.21 6.39
C SER A 84 4.81 13.26 6.46
N TRP A 85 5.05 11.95 6.38
CA TRP A 85 3.98 10.97 6.35
C TRP A 85 3.32 10.85 7.73
N LYS A 86 2.07 11.32 7.78
CA LYS A 86 1.17 11.07 8.89
C LYS A 86 0.61 9.67 8.68
N GLY A 87 1.13 8.70 9.43
CA GLY A 87 0.70 7.31 9.35
C GLY A 87 -0.79 7.11 9.61
N VAL A 88 -1.25 5.87 9.60
CA VAL A 88 -2.65 5.55 9.87
C VAL A 88 -2.90 5.56 11.37
N ARG A 89 -4.09 6.02 11.80
CA ARG A 89 -4.48 5.92 13.21
C ARG A 89 -4.78 4.46 13.56
N ILE A 90 -4.18 3.98 14.63
CA ILE A 90 -4.31 2.60 15.12
C ILE A 90 -4.72 2.67 16.60
N PRO A 91 -6.01 2.90 16.89
CA PRO A 91 -6.57 2.65 18.21
C PRO A 91 -6.55 1.15 18.56
N LEU A 92 -6.78 0.83 19.82
CA LEU A 92 -6.59 -0.52 20.37
C LEU A 92 -7.48 -1.59 19.70
N ASP A 93 -8.73 -1.25 19.40
CA ASP A 93 -9.68 -2.08 18.65
C ASP A 93 -9.16 -2.45 17.26
N ILE A 94 -8.71 -1.46 16.49
CA ILE A 94 -8.12 -1.65 15.16
C ILE A 94 -6.81 -2.43 15.25
N TRP A 95 -6.01 -2.20 16.29
CA TRP A 95 -4.77 -2.96 16.52
C TRP A 95 -5.05 -4.45 16.67
N PHE A 96 -6.06 -4.83 17.48
CA PHE A 96 -6.45 -6.22 17.65
C PHE A 96 -6.93 -6.86 16.33
N GLU A 97 -7.73 -6.15 15.54
CA GLU A 97 -8.15 -6.65 14.22
C GLU A 97 -6.97 -6.91 13.28
N ILE A 98 -6.00 -6.00 13.23
CA ILE A 98 -4.78 -6.16 12.42
C ILE A 98 -3.93 -7.32 12.93
N GLU A 99 -3.80 -7.47 14.25
CA GLU A 99 -3.04 -8.55 14.86
C GLU A 99 -3.65 -9.92 14.56
N LEU A 100 -4.98 -10.03 14.57
CA LEU A 100 -5.68 -11.24 14.13
C LEU A 100 -5.39 -11.56 12.65
N LEU A 101 -5.52 -10.56 11.76
CA LEU A 101 -5.22 -10.72 10.34
C LEU A 101 -3.76 -11.10 10.08
N ARG A 102 -2.82 -10.55 10.86
CA ARG A 102 -1.40 -10.88 10.79
C ARG A 102 -1.17 -12.36 11.11
N ARG A 103 -1.81 -12.86 12.18
CA ARG A 103 -1.69 -14.27 12.58
C ARG A 103 -2.25 -15.21 11.53
N GLU A 104 -3.41 -14.88 10.97
CA GLU A 104 -4.00 -15.63 9.85
C GLU A 104 -3.09 -15.67 8.61
N ALA A 105 -2.37 -14.58 8.33
CA ALA A 105 -1.56 -14.47 7.12
C ALA A 105 -0.19 -15.16 7.22
N PHE A 106 0.38 -15.25 8.43
CA PHE A 106 1.75 -15.74 8.64
C PHE A 106 1.84 -17.09 9.38
N ASP A 107 0.71 -17.74 9.71
CA ASP A 107 0.64 -19.06 10.37
C ASP A 107 1.62 -19.23 11.55
N GLU A 108 1.82 -18.16 12.34
CA GLU A 108 2.68 -18.19 13.52
C GLU A 108 1.95 -18.78 14.73
N PRO A 109 2.42 -19.90 15.33
CA PRO A 109 1.87 -20.38 16.59
C PRO A 109 2.38 -19.52 17.76
N GLY A 110 1.52 -18.63 18.29
CA GLY A 110 1.56 -18.27 19.72
C GLY A 110 1.45 -16.79 20.08
N GLN A 111 0.31 -16.43 20.71
CA GLN A 111 0.21 -15.98 22.13
C GLN A 111 -1.14 -15.24 22.31
N LYS A 112 -2.03 -15.75 23.17
CA LYS A 112 -3.31 -15.10 23.49
C LYS A 112 -3.03 -13.73 24.12
N VAL A 113 -3.48 -12.65 23.49
CA VAL A 113 -3.59 -11.35 24.16
C VAL A 113 -5.04 -11.22 24.60
N GLU A 114 -5.28 -11.47 25.88
CA GLU A 114 -6.61 -11.36 26.50
C GLU A 114 -7.07 -9.90 26.49
N LYS A 115 -8.32 -9.67 26.03
CA LYS A 115 -8.95 -8.35 25.89
C LYS A 115 -9.28 -7.65 27.23
N GLU A 116 -8.88 -8.19 28.38
CA GLU A 116 -9.39 -7.76 29.69
C GLU A 116 -8.61 -6.63 30.39
N LEU A 117 -7.47 -6.17 29.88
CA LEU A 117 -6.61 -5.25 30.63
C LEU A 117 -6.66 -3.75 30.25
N VAL A 118 -7.61 -3.30 29.42
CA VAL A 118 -7.72 -1.85 29.08
C VAL A 118 -9.05 -1.21 29.50
N ALA A 119 -9.73 -1.82 30.48
CA ALA A 119 -10.79 -1.17 31.25
C ALA A 119 -10.29 -0.85 32.68
N VAL A 120 -9.28 0.02 32.79
CA VAL A 120 -8.93 0.75 34.02
C VAL A 120 -8.59 2.17 33.65
#